data_AF-A0AA37T018-F1
#
_entry.id   AF-A0AA37T018-F1
#
_cell.length_a   1.000
_cell.length_b   1.000
_cell.length_c   1.000
_cell.angle_alpha   90.00
_cell.angle_beta   90.00
_cell.angle_gamma   90.00
#
_symmetry.space_group_name_H-M   'P 1'
#
loop_
_entity.id
_entity.type
_entity.pdbx_description
1 polymer ?
#
loop_
_entity_poly.entity_id
_entity_poly.type
_entity_poly.pdbx_seq_one_letter_code
_entity_poly.pdbx_strand_id
1 'polypeptide(L)'
;MIQIGLAAFLVFLFFKFTDKDKIIDGFISLTFVLAPAILVFLIQIGLRALDAQPVLMYLPDLLYFFIPFFMLKAVTEYSWVKSAVQAGVVFVIVLICQLLIAVLLAQL
;
A
#
# COMPACT_ATOMS: atom_id res chain seq x y z
N MET A 1 0.45 -4.60 -12.99
CA MET A 1 1.84 -4.91 -12.58
C MET A 1 2.73 -3.68 -12.47
N ILE A 2 2.78 -2.78 -13.45
CA ILE A 2 3.52 -1.49 -13.36
C ILE A 2 3.10 -0.64 -12.14
N GLN A 3 1.80 -0.64 -11.79
CA GLN A 3 1.26 0.08 -10.62
C GLN A 3 1.93 -0.30 -9.30
N ILE A 4 2.21 -1.59 -9.09
CA ILE A 4 2.80 -2.09 -7.85
C ILE A 4 4.28 -1.66 -7.75
N GLY A 5 5.00 -1.68 -8.87
CA GLY A 5 6.39 -1.24 -8.93
C GLY A 5 6.54 0.27 -8.68
N LEU A 6 5.68 1.09 -9.28
CA LEU A 6 5.68 2.54 -9.07
C LEU A 6 5.31 2.91 -7.63
N ALA A 7 4.27 2.29 -7.07
CA ALA A 7 3.86 2.49 -5.69
C ALA A 7 4.97 2.05 -4.71
N ALA A 8 5.62 0.91 -4.96
CA ALA A 8 6.73 0.42 -4.15
C ALA A 8 7.91 1.39 -4.16
N PHE A 9 8.26 1.93 -5.33
CA PHE A 9 9.33 2.92 -5.47
C PHE A 9 9.02 4.23 -4.74
N LEU A 10 7.80 4.75 -4.87
CA LEU A 10 7.40 6.00 -4.20
C LEU A 10 7.31 5.84 -2.68
N VAL A 11 6.80 4.72 -2.18
CA VAL A 11 6.78 4.40 -0.75
C VAL A 11 8.19 4.22 -0.21
N PHE A 12 9.08 3.55 -0.96
CA PHE A 12 10.50 3.46 -0.62
C PHE A 12 11.17 4.83 -0.51
N LEU A 13 10.98 5.70 -1.50
CA LEU A 13 11.51 7.07 -1.45
C LEU A 13 10.96 7.84 -0.25
N PHE A 14 9.66 7.73 0.00
CA PHE A 14 9.01 8.39 1.13
C PHE A 14 9.64 8.00 2.47
N PHE A 15 9.79 6.70 2.75
CA PHE A 15 10.45 6.24 3.98
C PHE A 15 11.93 6.64 4.03
N LYS A 16 12.65 6.55 2.91
CA LYS A 16 14.06 6.96 2.82
C LYS A 16 14.28 8.43 3.15
N PHE A 17 13.34 9.31 2.78
CA PHE A 17 13.45 10.74 3.06
C PHE A 17 12.92 11.15 4.44
N THR A 18 11.96 10.41 5.00
CA THR A 18 11.29 10.78 6.26
C THR A 18 11.94 10.20 7.51
N ASP A 19 12.60 9.05 7.42
CA ASP A 19 13.35 8.46 8.53
C ASP A 19 14.78 8.13 8.09
N LYS A 20 15.62 9.16 7.99
CA LYS A 20 17.04 9.03 7.65
C LYS A 20 17.84 8.25 8.70
N ASP A 21 17.36 8.23 9.94
CA ASP A 21 18.05 7.63 11.10
C ASP A 21 17.57 6.22 11.45
N LYS A 22 16.40 5.80 10.99
CA LYS A 22 15.93 4.42 11.13
C LYS A 22 16.17 3.72 9.81
N ILE A 23 17.09 2.75 9.83
CA ILE A 23 17.35 1.84 8.72
C ILE A 23 16.11 0.95 8.55
N ILE A 24 15.03 1.51 8.01
CA ILE A 24 14.05 0.72 7.29
C ILE A 24 14.80 0.30 6.04
N ASP A 25 15.48 -0.84 6.12
CA ASP A 25 16.20 -1.43 5.01
C ASP A 25 15.30 -1.45 3.77
N GLY A 26 15.88 -1.26 2.58
CA GLY A 26 15.13 -1.23 1.32
C GLY A 26 14.15 -2.40 1.15
N PHE A 27 14.48 -3.54 1.77
CA PHE A 27 13.66 -4.74 1.81
C PHE A 27 12.38 -4.59 2.66
N ILE A 28 12.47 -3.92 3.81
CA ILE A 28 11.33 -3.68 4.72
C ILE A 28 10.36 -2.69 4.05
N SER A 29 10.86 -1.61 3.46
CA SER A 29 10.09 -0.65 2.64
C SER A 29 9.35 -1.30 1.47
N LEU A 30 9.94 -2.29 0.81
CA LEU A 30 9.28 -3.03 -0.26
C LEU A 30 8.14 -3.91 0.28
N THR A 31 8.35 -4.52 1.45
CA THR A 31 7.36 -5.36 2.12
C THR A 31 6.11 -4.56 2.50
N PHE A 32 6.27 -3.27 2.86
CA PHE A 32 5.15 -2.36 3.13
C PHE A 32 4.21 -2.15 1.94
N VAL A 33 4.65 -2.40 0.70
CA VAL A 33 3.79 -2.30 -0.49
C VAL A 33 3.42 -3.67 -1.04
N LEU A 34 4.36 -4.60 -1.08
CA LEU A 34 4.11 -5.95 -1.61
C LEU A 34 3.16 -6.75 -0.73
N ALA A 35 3.29 -6.71 0.59
CA ALA A 35 2.43 -7.48 1.48
C ALA A 35 0.93 -7.11 1.32
N PRO A 36 0.53 -5.82 1.41
CA PRO A 36 -0.85 -5.46 1.13
C PRO A 36 -1.24 -5.73 -0.33
N ALA A 37 -0.35 -5.51 -1.31
CA ALA A 37 -0.69 -5.75 -2.72
C ALA A 37 -1.01 -7.23 -3.02
N ILE A 38 -0.23 -8.16 -2.47
CA ILE A 38 -0.47 -9.59 -2.62
C ILE A 38 -1.77 -9.99 -1.93
N LEU A 39 -2.02 -9.49 -0.70
CA LEU A 39 -3.25 -9.82 0.02
C LEU A 39 -4.49 -9.31 -0.73
N VAL A 40 -4.46 -8.06 -1.20
CA VAL A 40 -5.53 -7.46 -1.99
C VAL A 40 -5.76 -8.25 -3.27
N PHE A 41 -4.70 -8.63 -3.98
CA PHE A 41 -4.79 -9.44 -5.19
C PHE A 41 -5.47 -10.79 -4.93
N LEU A 42 -5.07 -11.51 -3.89
CA LEU A 42 -5.67 -12.80 -3.51
C LEU A 42 -7.15 -12.65 -3.13
N ILE A 43 -7.50 -11.62 -2.37
CA ILE A 43 -8.89 -11.36 -1.98
C ILE A 43 -9.73 -10.99 -3.20
N GLN A 44 -9.22 -10.16 -4.11
CA GLN A 44 -9.94 -9.81 -5.33
C GLN A 44 -10.20 -11.01 -6.23
N ILE A 45 -9.27 -11.97 -6.33
CA ILE A 45 -9.51 -13.24 -7.04
C ILE A 45 -10.65 -14.00 -6.37
N GLY A 46 -10.62 -14.15 -5.04
CA GLY A 46 -11.68 -14.83 -4.29
C GLY A 46 -13.05 -14.16 -4.45
N LEU A 47 -13.12 -12.84 -4.37
CA LEU A 47 -14.36 -12.08 -4.54
C LEU A 47 -14.92 -12.20 -5.96
N ARG A 48 -14.07 -12.19 -6.99
CA ARG A 48 -14.50 -12.44 -8.37
C ARG A 48 -14.99 -13.87 -8.58
N ALA A 49 -14.33 -14.86 -7.97
CA ALA A 49 -14.75 -16.25 -8.05
C ALA A 49 -16.11 -16.51 -7.36
N LEU A 50 -16.51 -15.65 -6.42
CA LEU A 50 -17.77 -15.73 -5.69
C LEU A 50 -18.88 -14.83 -6.28
N ASP A 51 -18.65 -14.21 -7.45
CA ASP A 51 -19.56 -13.21 -8.04
C ASP A 51 -20.01 -12.13 -7.03
N ALA A 52 -19.08 -11.70 -6.17
CA ALA A 52 -19.37 -10.73 -5.13
C ALA A 52 -19.78 -9.38 -5.74
N GLN A 53 -20.65 -8.66 -5.02
CA GLN A 53 -21.10 -7.33 -5.44
C GLN A 53 -19.90 -6.39 -5.68
N PRO A 54 -19.93 -5.53 -6.71
CA PRO A 54 -18.82 -4.65 -7.07
C PRO A 54 -18.30 -3.77 -5.92
N VAL A 55 -19.19 -3.35 -5.03
CA VAL A 55 -18.83 -2.55 -3.83
C VAL A 55 -17.86 -3.30 -2.92
N LEU A 56 -17.99 -4.63 -2.80
CA LEU A 56 -17.10 -5.45 -1.98
C LEU A 56 -15.70 -5.56 -2.57
N MET A 57 -15.51 -5.25 -3.86
CA MET A 57 -14.20 -5.31 -4.51
C MET A 57 -13.25 -4.17 -4.08
N TYR A 58 -13.79 -3.10 -3.50
CA TYR A 58 -13.01 -1.97 -2.96
C TYR A 58 -12.63 -2.15 -1.49
N LEU A 59 -13.34 -3.01 -0.75
CA LEU A 59 -13.07 -3.28 0.67
C LEU A 59 -11.61 -3.72 0.93
N PRO A 60 -10.99 -4.58 0.09
CA PRO A 60 -9.62 -5.00 0.26
C PRO A 60 -8.62 -3.84 0.17
N ASP A 61 -8.92 -2.74 -0.53
CA ASP A 61 -7.99 -1.62 -0.67
C ASP A 61 -7.65 -0.99 0.69
N LEU A 62 -8.53 -1.09 1.69
CA LEU A 62 -8.25 -0.66 3.07
C LEU A 62 -7.03 -1.36 3.69
N LEU A 63 -6.65 -2.54 3.18
CA LEU A 63 -5.46 -3.26 3.64
C LEU A 63 -4.16 -2.51 3.33
N TYR A 64 -4.15 -1.65 2.31
CA TYR A 64 -3.02 -0.74 2.05
C TYR A 64 -2.83 0.32 3.15
N PHE A 65 -3.80 0.49 4.04
CA PHE A 65 -3.65 1.30 5.26
C PHE A 65 -3.32 0.42 6.47
N PHE A 66 -4.14 -0.61 6.75
CA PHE A 66 -4.03 -1.39 7.97
C PHE A 66 -2.72 -2.18 8.06
N ILE A 67 -2.28 -2.81 6.97
CA ILE A 67 -1.06 -3.62 7.00
C ILE A 67 0.16 -2.74 7.26
N PRO A 68 0.40 -1.63 6.53
CA PRO A 68 1.49 -0.72 6.86
C PRO A 68 1.41 -0.15 8.27
N PHE A 69 0.21 0.16 8.77
CA PHE A 69 0.03 0.66 10.13
C PHE A 69 0.53 -0.33 11.19
N PHE A 70 0.07 -1.58 11.13
CA PHE A 70 0.49 -2.61 12.09
C PHE A 70 1.96 -2.99 11.93
N MET A 71 2.46 -3.05 10.70
CA MET A 71 3.88 -3.28 10.43
C MET A 71 4.75 -2.15 11.00
N LEU A 72 4.37 -0.88 10.81
CA LEU A 72 5.10 0.26 11.39
C LEU A 72 5.08 0.18 12.91
N LYS A 73 3.94 -0.15 13.52
CA LYS A 73 3.83 -0.27 14.97
C LYS A 73 4.67 -1.41 15.55
N ALA A 74 4.80 -2.52 14.80
CA ALA A 74 5.53 -3.72 15.20
C ALA A 74 7.04 -3.59 14.99
N VAL A 75 7.47 -2.97 13.89
CA VAL A 75 8.88 -2.88 13.50
C VAL A 75 9.54 -1.59 14.02
N THR A 76 8.75 -0.60 14.45
CA THR A 76 9.25 0.68 14.94
C THR A 76 8.65 1.07 16.28
N GLU A 77 9.40 1.86 17.05
CA GLU A 77 8.92 2.51 18.27
C GLU A 77 8.01 3.73 18.02
N TYR A 78 7.38 3.84 16.86
CA TYR A 78 6.50 4.97 16.59
C TYR A 78 5.29 4.97 17.52
N SER A 79 4.87 6.18 17.87
CA SER A 79 3.58 6.40 18.50
C SER A 79 2.46 5.93 17.56
N TRP A 80 1.31 5.60 18.14
CA TRP A 80 0.11 5.22 17.40
C TRP A 80 -0.25 6.27 16.33
N VAL A 81 -0.14 7.55 16.68
CA VAL A 81 -0.41 8.67 15.77
C VAL A 81 0.60 8.72 14.63
N LYS A 82 1.90 8.64 14.90
CA LYS A 82 2.93 8.68 13.83
C LYS A 82 2.77 7.47 12.89
N SER A 83 2.45 6.29 13.42
CA SER A 83 2.19 5.08 12.62
C SER A 83 0.97 5.24 11.72
N ALA A 84 -0.13 5.81 12.23
CA ALA A 84 -1.34 6.08 11.46
C ALA A 84 -1.10 7.10 10.34
N VAL A 85 -0.37 8.18 10.62
CA VAL A 85 -0.05 9.21 9.62
C VAL A 85 0.80 8.61 8.50
N GLN A 86 1.85 7.87 8.86
CA GLN A 86 2.77 7.24 7.90
C GLN A 86 2.05 6.19 7.02
N ALA A 87 1.22 5.34 7.62
CA ALA A 87 0.37 4.39 6.89
C ALA A 87 -0.67 5.09 6.00
N GLY A 88 -1.21 6.23 6.45
CA GLY A 88 -2.09 7.09 5.67
C GLY A 88 -1.41 7.61 4.42
N VAL A 89 -0.15 8.03 4.52
CA VAL A 89 0.61 8.47 3.34
C VAL A 89 0.85 7.31 2.38
N VAL A 90 1.22 6.12 2.87
CA VAL A 90 1.35 4.92 2.03
C VAL A 90 0.04 4.63 1.28
N PHE A 91 -1.09 4.66 1.98
CA PHE A 91 -2.41 4.46 1.38
C PHE A 91 -2.72 5.49 0.28
N VAL A 92 -2.45 6.77 0.54
CA VAL A 92 -2.65 7.85 -0.44
C VAL A 92 -1.76 7.68 -1.66
N ILE A 93 -0.47 7.32 -1.48
CA ILE A 93 0.46 7.07 -2.60
C ILE A 93 -0.07 5.94 -3.49
N VAL A 94 -0.54 4.84 -2.88
CA VAL A 94 -1.11 3.70 -3.61
C VAL A 94 -2.35 4.12 -4.39
N LEU A 95 -3.29 4.85 -3.77
CA LEU A 95 -4.49 5.35 -4.43
C LEU A 95 -4.16 6.26 -5.62
N ILE A 96 -3.21 7.20 -5.45
CA ILE A 96 -2.78 8.09 -6.53
C ILE A 96 -2.18 7.29 -7.68
N CYS A 97 -1.33 6.28 -7.39
CA CYS A 97 -0.76 5.42 -8.43
C CYS A 97 -1.84 4.64 -9.18
N GLN A 98 -2.83 4.10 -8.47
CA GLN A 98 -3.95 3.41 -9.09
C GLN A 98 -4.77 4.35 -9.98
N LEU A 99 -5.09 5.56 -9.48
CA LEU A 99 -5.87 6.55 -10.21
C LEU A 99 -5.14 7.06 -11.47
N LEU A 100 -3.85 7.41 -11.34
CA LEU A 100 -3.03 7.88 -12.47
C LEU A 100 -2.97 6.84 -13.58
N ILE A 101 -2.79 5.56 -13.25
CA ILE A 101 -2.76 4.51 -14.26
C ILE A 101 -4.17 4.20 -14.80
N ALA A 102 -5.22 4.25 -13.98
CA ALA A 102 -6.59 4.09 -14.47
C ALA A 102 -6.94 5.17 -15.50
N VAL A 103 -6.53 6.43 -15.25
CA VAL A 103 -6.68 7.52 -16.22
C VAL A 103 -5.84 7.27 -17.48
N LEU A 104 -4.60 6.83 -17.33
CA LEU A 104 -3.71 6.55 -18.47
C LEU A 104 -4.22 5.40 -19.35
N LEU A 105 -4.79 4.35 -18.75
CA LEU A 105 -5.38 3.21 -19.46
C LEU A 105 -6.76 3.53 -20.04
N ALA A 106 -7.54 4.44 -19.44
CA ALA A 106 -8.82 4.87 -19.97
C ALA A 106 -8.67 5.80 -21.20
N GLN A 107 -7.49 6.37 -21.40
CA GLN A 107 -7.13 7.18 -22.58
C GLN A 107 -6.46 6.36 -23.69
N LEU A 108 -6.27 5.05 -23.50
CA LEU A 108 -5.64 4.12 -24.45
C LEU A 108 -6.69 3.18 -25.06
#